data_AF-A0A967F620-F1
#
_entry.id   AF-A0A967F620-F1
#
_cell.length_a   1.000
_cell.length_b   1.000
_cell.length_c   1.000
_cell.angle_alpha   90.00
_cell.angle_beta   90.00
_cell.angle_gamma   90.00
#
_symmetry.space_group_name_H-M   'P 1'
#
loop_
_entity.id
_entity.type
_entity.pdbx_description
1 polymer ?
#
loop_
_entity_poly.entity_id
_entity_poly.type
_entity_poly.pdbx_seq_one_letter_code
_entity_poly.pdbx_strand_id
1 'polypeptide(L)' 'MRHYEIVFLVHPDQSEQVPAMVEKYQGMVTEAGGQVHRSEDW' A
#
# COMPACT_ATOMS: atom_id res chain seq x y z
N MET A 1 -7.42 -7.55 16.50
CA MET A 1 -6.67 -7.61 15.23
C MET A 1 -5.24 -7.17 15.48
N ARG A 2 -4.28 -7.58 14.63
CA ARG A 2 -2.89 -7.13 14.71
C ARG A 2 -2.71 -5.89 13.85
N HIS A 3 -1.87 -4.95 14.29
CA HIS A 3 -1.52 -3.76 13.53
C HIS A 3 -0.11 -3.92 12.97
N TYR A 4 0.10 -3.48 11.73
CA TYR A 4 1.37 -3.58 11.01
C TYR A 4 1.68 -2.26 10.32
N GLU A 5 2.97 -1.97 10.18
CA GLU A 5 3.47 -0.90 9.33
C GLU A 5 4.25 -1.54 8.17
N ILE A 6 3.95 -1.11 6.95
CA ILE A 6 4.54 -1.64 5.71
C ILE A 6 5.11 -0.45 4.97
N VAL A 7 6.40 -0.53 4.62
CA VAL A 7 7.12 0.50 3.88
C VAL A 7 7.64 -0.11 2.58
N PHE A 8 7.36 0.55 1.47
CA PHE A 8 7.86 0.17 0.15
C PHE A 8 8.96 1.13 -0.28
N LEU A 9 10.08 0.60 -0.76
CA LEU A 9 11.11 1.37 -1.44
C LEU A 9 11.07 0.99 -2.91
N VAL A 10 10.76 1.96 -3.76
CA VAL A 10 10.58 1.74 -5.19
C VAL A 10 11.73 2.37 -5.96
N HIS A 11 12.19 1.68 -7.00
CA HIS A 11 13.20 2.24 -7.90
C HIS A 11 12.62 3.48 -8.60
N PRO A 12 13.37 4.60 -8.74
CA PRO A 12 12.85 5.85 -9.30
C PRO A 12 12.28 5.70 -10.71
N ASP A 13 12.86 4.84 -11.55
CA ASP A 13 12.35 4.57 -12.90
C ASP A 13 10.94 3.91 -12.92
N GLN A 14 10.43 3.47 -11.77
CA GLN A 14 9.12 2.84 -11.63
C GLN A 14 8.11 3.71 -10.88
N SER A 15 8.43 4.98 -10.57
CA SER A 15 7.57 5.88 -9.80
C SER A 15 6.16 6.03 -10.37
N GLU A 16 6.00 6.05 -11.69
CA GLU A 16 4.68 6.15 -12.34
C GLU A 16 3.76 4.96 -12.05
N GLN A 17 4.31 3.81 -11.66
CA GLN A 17 3.54 2.58 -11.37
C GLN A 17 3.11 2.50 -9.90
N VAL A 18 3.69 3.32 -9.02
CA VAL A 18 3.45 3.29 -7.57
C VAL A 18 1.98 3.47 -7.21
N PRO A 19 1.22 4.43 -7.79
CA PRO A 19 -0.18 4.64 -7.41
C PRO A 19 -1.04 3.39 -7.64
N ALA A 20 -0.87 2.73 -8.79
CA ALA A 20 -1.63 1.52 -9.13
C ALA A 20 -1.25 0.33 -8.23
N MET A 21 0.02 0.21 -7.85
CA MET A 21 0.46 -0.80 -6.88
C MET A 21 -0.15 -0.58 -5.51
N VAL A 22 -0.12 0.67 -5.00
CA VAL A 22 -0.68 1.02 -3.68
C VAL A 22 -2.18 0.71 -3.65
N GLU A 23 -2.93 1.14 -4.66
CA GLU A 23 -4.38 0.88 -4.76
C GLU A 23 -4.67 -0.63 -4.75
N LYS A 24 -3.92 -1.41 -5.54
CA LYS A 24 -4.06 -2.87 -5.60
C LYS A 24 -3.82 -3.53 -4.24
N TYR A 25 -2.79 -3.14 -3.50
CA TYR A 25 -2.51 -3.73 -2.19
C TYR A 25 -3.53 -3.32 -1.12
N GLN A 26 -3.99 -2.07 -1.14
CA GLN A 26 -5.07 -1.64 -0.25
C GLN A 26 -6.36 -2.43 -0.52
N GLY A 27 -6.69 -2.68 -1.79
CA GLY A 27 -7.80 -3.54 -2.19
C GLY A 27 -7.69 -4.96 -1.61
N MET A 28 -6.52 -5.60 -1.74
CA MET A 28 -6.30 -6.93 -1.14
C MET A 28 -6.51 -6.95 0.38
N VAL A 29 -6.10 -5.89 1.09
CA VAL A 29 -6.29 -5.80 2.55
C VAL A 29 -7.76 -5.65 2.90
N THR A 30 -8.50 -4.78 2.21
CA THR A 30 -9.92 -4.53 2.51
C THR A 30 -10.82 -5.68 2.10
N GLU A 31 -10.54 -6.34 0.97
CA GLU A 31 -11.24 -7.56 0.53
C GLU A 31 -11.09 -8.72 1.51
N ALA A 32 -9.94 -8.82 2.19
CA ALA A 32 -9.69 -9.80 3.24
C ALA A 32 -10.33 -9.42 4.61
N GLY A 33 -11.08 -8.32 4.69
CA GLY A 33 -11.71 -7.83 5.93
C GLY A 33 -10.78 -7.01 6.83
N GLY A 34 -9.60 -6.61 6.33
CA GLY A 34 -8.67 -5.71 7.01
C GLY A 34 -9.04 -4.24 6.86
N GLN A 35 -8.38 -3.38 7.63
CA GLN A 35 -8.55 -1.93 7.56
C GLN A 35 -7.19 -1.25 7.36
N VAL A 36 -7.13 -0.32 6.40
CA VAL A 36 -5.98 0.57 6.22
C VAL A 36 -6.22 1.83 7.06
N HIS A 37 -5.40 2.02 8.08
CA HIS A 37 -5.54 3.18 8.99
C HIS A 37 -4.80 4.42 8.50
N ARG A 38 -3.73 4.25 7.73
CA ARG A 38 -2.85 5.31 7.26
C ARG A 38 -2.18 4.90 5.96
N SER A 39 -2.05 5.83 5.02
CA SER A 39 -1.30 5.69 3.77
C SER A 39 -0.60 7.02 3.52
N GLU A 40 0.72 6.99 3.34
CA GLU A 40 1.54 8.16 3.09
C GLU A 40 2.47 7.86 1.90
N ASP A 41 2.64 8.85 1.03
CA ASP A 41 3.57 8.84 -0.11
C ASP A 41 4.65 9.90 0.17
N TRP A 42 5.92 9.52 0.12
CA TRP A 42 7.07 10.29 0.59
C TRP A 42 8.07 10.58 -0.53
#